data_AF-A0A369IDD0-F1
#
_entry.id   AF-A0A369IDD0-F1
#
_cell.length_a   1.000
_cell.length_b   1.000
_cell.length_c   1.000
_cell.angle_alpha   90.00
_cell.angle_beta   90.00
_cell.angle_gamma   90.00
#
_symmetry.space_group_name_H-M   'P 1'
#
loop_
_entity.id
_entity.type
_entity.pdbx_description
1 polymer ?
#
loop_
_entity_poly.entity_id
_entity_poly.type
_entity_poly.pdbx_seq_one_letter_code
_entity_poly.pdbx_strand_id
1 'polypeptide(L)'
;MIDYVKIRNRDNGFAERLRQNPNFEFFSKINPDTGEQRDGKQTAELKNLEVVLHSSGFVEVTGSLHVFANDGAHNYDAFTYSRLVETIGEVATLLDTTPDRLSLHNVEFGVNILLDTSPSKFLDNVLNYRYELPDVRTFGGGGYQKQWQRQSYLVKIYDKKRQCRLNTNVFRFEVKATKMKHLAEVEVRTLADLLDVSKLQRLGGILCETYNGLLIGENLDTVPMTRPEQRIYERGMNPNFWRDLNDRKKRNYYRERFEQVVQKYGSGLRETVGQLIAEKVGELLKSSDVLPDPKNKNLGHFTRSNKGVECPTSSPSLLPVSTTHQRLCKVCGTPIEHRRRNAVFCEQKKCRNRDSNPRNNFKRRVYQSMNQTVLFDFEEVFRPTEHQRELLVQLSSILGKHKPLDP
;
A
#
# COMPACT_ATOMS: atom_id res chain seq x y z
N MET A 1 9.29 5.39 -12.63
CA MET A 1 8.60 4.96 -11.39
C MET A 1 7.67 3.78 -11.66
N ILE A 2 6.78 3.86 -12.66
CA ILE A 2 5.98 2.71 -13.12
C ILE A 2 6.88 1.72 -13.85
N ASP A 3 6.67 0.42 -13.67
CA ASP A 3 7.44 -0.64 -14.36
C ASP A 3 6.47 -1.57 -15.09
N TYR A 4 6.01 -2.65 -14.45
CA TYR A 4 5.08 -3.62 -15.05
C TYR A 4 3.62 -3.17 -15.02
N VAL A 5 2.90 -3.42 -16.11
CA VAL A 5 1.43 -3.30 -16.17
C VAL A 5 0.80 -4.59 -16.71
N LYS A 6 -0.42 -4.86 -16.25
CA LYS A 6 -1.37 -5.75 -16.92
C LYS A 6 -2.59 -4.92 -17.25
N ILE A 7 -2.85 -4.72 -18.53
CA ILE A 7 -3.96 -3.93 -19.04
C ILE A 7 -4.92 -4.80 -19.85
N ARG A 8 -6.17 -4.35 -19.91
CA ARG A 8 -7.27 -5.06 -20.51
C ARG A 8 -8.16 -4.12 -21.29
N ASN A 9 -8.61 -4.58 -22.45
CA ASN A 9 -9.59 -3.88 -23.26
C ASN A 9 -10.68 -4.87 -23.71
N ARG A 10 -11.93 -4.41 -23.66
CA ARG A 10 -13.14 -5.18 -23.98
C ARG A 10 -14.01 -4.48 -25.02
N ASP A 11 -13.45 -3.51 -25.73
CA ASP A 11 -14.17 -2.80 -26.76
C ASP A 11 -14.48 -3.73 -27.92
N ASN A 12 -15.71 -3.64 -28.42
CA ASN A 12 -16.12 -4.42 -29.58
C ASN A 12 -15.22 -4.12 -30.78
N GLY A 13 -14.75 -5.17 -31.45
CA GLY A 13 -13.87 -5.05 -32.61
C GLY A 13 -12.40 -4.76 -32.28
N PHE A 14 -12.01 -4.61 -31.01
CA PHE A 14 -10.62 -4.29 -30.65
C PHE A 14 -9.66 -5.42 -31.00
N ALA A 15 -10.03 -6.66 -30.69
CA ALA A 15 -9.22 -7.83 -31.06
C ALA A 15 -9.07 -7.95 -32.59
N GLU A 16 -10.14 -7.70 -33.35
CA GLU A 16 -10.14 -7.73 -34.82
C GLU A 16 -9.22 -6.65 -35.41
N ARG A 17 -9.27 -5.42 -34.89
CA ARG A 17 -8.36 -4.34 -35.31
C ARG A 17 -6.91 -4.70 -35.04
N LEU A 18 -6.60 -5.28 -33.87
CA LEU A 18 -5.24 -5.72 -33.57
C LEU A 18 -4.77 -6.84 -34.48
N ARG A 19 -5.63 -7.82 -34.83
CA ARG A 19 -5.26 -8.88 -35.80
C ARG A 19 -4.88 -8.33 -37.17
N GLN A 20 -5.48 -7.21 -37.57
CA GLN A 20 -5.21 -6.54 -38.85
C GLN A 20 -4.06 -5.53 -38.76
N ASN A 21 -3.55 -5.26 -37.57
CA ASN A 21 -2.50 -4.28 -37.35
C ASN A 21 -1.14 -4.88 -37.77
N PRO A 22 -0.43 -4.29 -38.75
CA PRO A 22 0.79 -4.85 -39.30
C PRO A 22 1.97 -4.85 -38.31
N ASN A 23 1.86 -4.15 -37.18
CA ASN A 23 2.89 -4.14 -36.15
C ASN A 23 2.91 -5.42 -35.29
N PHE A 24 1.88 -6.27 -35.38
CA PHE A 24 1.76 -7.48 -34.58
C PHE A 24 1.76 -8.73 -35.45
N GLU A 25 2.65 -9.66 -35.12
CA GLU A 25 2.64 -11.02 -35.65
C GLU A 25 2.07 -11.98 -34.59
N PHE A 26 0.84 -12.46 -34.81
CA PHE A 26 0.13 -13.28 -33.85
C PHE A 26 0.34 -14.77 -34.09
N PHE A 27 0.81 -15.47 -33.07
CA PHE A 27 1.03 -16.92 -33.09
C PHE A 27 0.00 -17.66 -32.24
N SER A 28 -0.31 -18.89 -32.64
CA SER A 28 -1.17 -19.81 -31.89
C SER A 28 -0.38 -21.04 -31.47
N LYS A 29 -0.64 -21.55 -30.26
CA LYS A 29 -0.07 -22.83 -29.82
C LYS A 29 -0.97 -23.97 -30.28
N ILE A 30 -0.42 -24.85 -31.10
CA ILE A 30 -1.09 -26.05 -31.60
C ILE A 30 -0.42 -27.32 -31.05
N ASN A 31 -1.19 -28.38 -30.90
CA ASN A 31 -0.64 -29.71 -30.70
C ASN A 31 0.04 -30.17 -32.01
N PRO A 32 1.33 -30.53 -32.00
CA PRO A 32 2.04 -30.94 -33.21
C PRO A 32 1.49 -32.24 -33.82
N ASP A 33 0.92 -33.14 -33.01
CA ASP A 33 0.43 -34.44 -33.47
C ASP A 33 -1.00 -34.36 -34.02
N THR A 34 -1.86 -33.53 -33.42
CA THR A 34 -3.29 -33.45 -33.76
C THR A 34 -3.68 -32.18 -34.54
N GLY A 35 -2.83 -31.16 -34.55
CA GLY A 35 -3.16 -29.84 -35.11
C GLY A 35 -4.16 -29.04 -34.25
N GLU A 36 -4.65 -29.60 -33.14
CA GLU A 36 -5.64 -28.93 -32.30
C GLU A 36 -5.04 -27.73 -31.56
N GLN A 37 -5.73 -26.59 -31.64
CA GLN A 37 -5.38 -25.40 -30.90
C GLN A 37 -5.98 -25.43 -29.49
N ARG A 38 -5.14 -25.24 -28.47
CA ARG A 38 -5.60 -25.13 -27.08
C ARG A 38 -6.11 -23.71 -26.81
N ASP A 39 -7.32 -23.59 -26.25
CA ASP A 39 -8.00 -22.34 -25.84
C ASP A 39 -8.34 -21.30 -26.93
N GLY A 40 -7.91 -21.49 -28.18
CA GLY A 40 -8.16 -20.54 -29.27
C GLY A 40 -7.47 -19.17 -29.09
N LYS A 41 -6.45 -19.08 -28.23
CA LYS A 41 -5.74 -17.82 -27.95
C LYS A 41 -4.63 -17.58 -28.97
N GLN A 42 -4.42 -16.31 -29.30
CA GLN A 42 -3.30 -15.86 -30.13
C GLN A 42 -2.45 -14.88 -29.34
N THR A 43 -1.13 -14.96 -29.50
CA THR A 43 -0.18 -14.12 -28.76
C THR A 43 0.80 -13.46 -29.73
N ALA A 44 1.07 -12.18 -29.50
CA ALA A 44 2.16 -11.45 -30.13
C ALA A 44 3.04 -10.83 -29.03
N GLU A 45 4.34 -10.68 -29.29
CA GLU A 45 5.25 -9.99 -28.38
C GLU A 45 5.97 -8.88 -29.14
N LEU A 46 5.99 -7.66 -28.57
CA LEU A 46 6.72 -6.53 -29.13
C LEU A 46 7.40 -5.73 -28.03
N LYS A 47 8.73 -5.59 -28.13
CA LYS A 47 9.56 -4.82 -27.17
C LYS A 47 9.23 -5.16 -25.70
N ASN A 48 9.04 -6.44 -25.38
CA ASN A 48 8.63 -6.99 -24.08
C ASN A 48 7.12 -6.90 -23.72
N LEU A 49 6.29 -6.24 -24.52
CA LEU A 49 4.84 -6.27 -24.34
C LEU A 49 4.25 -7.52 -24.99
N GLU A 50 3.69 -8.41 -24.18
CA GLU A 50 2.92 -9.55 -24.61
C GLU A 50 1.46 -9.13 -24.80
N VAL A 51 0.94 -9.26 -26.02
CA VAL A 51 -0.46 -9.03 -26.38
C VAL A 51 -1.13 -10.39 -26.60
N VAL A 52 -2.17 -10.67 -25.81
CA VAL A 52 -2.94 -11.92 -25.88
C VAL A 52 -4.36 -11.62 -26.32
N LEU A 53 -4.72 -12.16 -27.49
CA LEU A 53 -6.07 -12.17 -28.01
C LEU A 53 -6.77 -13.45 -27.54
N HIS A 54 -7.85 -13.29 -26.77
CA HIS A 54 -8.69 -14.41 -26.37
C HIS A 54 -9.76 -14.70 -27.42
N SER A 55 -10.18 -15.97 -27.51
CA SER A 55 -11.27 -16.41 -28.37
C SER A 55 -12.59 -15.69 -28.11
N SER A 56 -12.79 -15.13 -26.91
CA SER A 56 -13.96 -14.32 -26.56
C SER A 56 -13.92 -12.87 -27.09
N GLY A 57 -12.90 -12.48 -27.87
CA GLY A 57 -12.70 -11.10 -28.34
C GLY A 57 -12.07 -10.16 -27.30
N PHE A 58 -11.72 -10.68 -26.13
CA PHE A 58 -11.08 -9.94 -25.05
C PHE A 58 -9.55 -9.86 -25.26
N VAL A 59 -8.96 -8.69 -25.02
CA VAL A 59 -7.51 -8.47 -25.17
C VAL A 59 -6.85 -8.18 -23.82
N GLU A 60 -5.79 -8.93 -23.53
CA GLU A 60 -4.89 -8.68 -22.41
C GLU A 60 -3.53 -8.25 -22.95
N VAL A 61 -2.96 -7.18 -22.40
CA VAL A 61 -1.59 -6.76 -22.69
C VAL A 61 -0.81 -6.74 -21.38
N THR A 62 0.37 -7.35 -21.37
CA THR A 62 1.23 -7.38 -20.19
C THR A 62 2.68 -7.09 -20.55
N GLY A 63 3.39 -6.43 -19.64
CA GLY A 63 4.81 -6.15 -19.84
C GLY A 63 5.25 -4.95 -19.03
N SER A 64 6.51 -4.54 -19.21
CA SER A 64 7.09 -3.40 -18.52
C SER A 64 7.09 -2.20 -19.45
N LEU A 65 6.43 -1.12 -19.03
CA LEU A 65 6.50 0.14 -19.76
C LEU A 65 7.93 0.67 -19.79
N HIS A 66 8.70 0.44 -18.72
CA HIS A 66 10.10 0.88 -18.66
C HIS A 66 10.99 0.08 -19.63
N VAL A 67 10.83 -1.24 -19.70
CA VAL A 67 11.57 -2.07 -20.66
C VAL A 67 11.15 -1.73 -22.09
N PHE A 68 9.86 -1.54 -22.35
CA PHE A 68 9.35 -1.11 -23.67
C PHE A 68 9.97 0.22 -24.11
N ALA A 69 10.03 1.20 -23.20
CA ALA A 69 10.64 2.52 -23.47
C ALA A 69 12.15 2.45 -23.76
N ASN A 70 12.79 1.34 -23.41
CA ASN A 70 14.18 1.04 -23.71
C ASN A 70 14.31 -0.03 -24.79
N ASP A 71 13.36 -0.08 -25.73
CA ASP A 71 13.36 -0.97 -26.89
C ASP A 71 13.49 -2.47 -26.52
N GLY A 72 12.94 -2.88 -25.39
CA GLY A 72 13.00 -4.26 -24.93
C GLY A 72 14.24 -4.63 -24.12
N ALA A 73 15.17 -3.70 -23.87
CA ALA A 73 16.49 -4.03 -23.36
C ALA A 73 16.61 -4.09 -21.83
N HIS A 74 16.18 -3.04 -21.11
CA HIS A 74 16.44 -2.94 -19.66
C HIS A 74 15.47 -2.01 -18.91
N ASN A 75 15.54 -2.04 -17.57
CA ASN A 75 14.76 -1.17 -16.67
C ASN A 75 15.56 -0.63 -15.46
N TYR A 76 16.88 -0.46 -15.59
CA TYR A 76 17.71 0.02 -14.49
C TYR A 76 17.97 1.54 -14.52
N ASP A 77 17.73 2.21 -15.65
CA ASP A 77 17.88 3.65 -15.85
C ASP A 77 16.70 4.44 -15.26
N ALA A 78 16.72 5.77 -15.42
CA ALA A 78 15.71 6.66 -14.86
C ALA A 78 14.47 6.75 -15.75
N PHE A 79 13.38 6.08 -15.35
CA PHE A 79 12.09 6.19 -16.03
C PHE A 79 11.25 7.34 -15.43
N THR A 80 11.51 8.54 -15.95
CA THR A 80 10.87 9.79 -15.53
C THR A 80 9.41 9.87 -15.95
N TYR A 81 8.68 10.84 -15.40
CA TYR A 81 7.31 11.13 -15.76
C TYR A 81 7.15 11.49 -17.25
N SER A 82 8.05 12.32 -17.81
CA SER A 82 8.02 12.64 -19.24
C SER A 82 8.16 11.38 -20.10
N ARG A 83 9.12 10.51 -19.77
CA ARG A 83 9.34 9.24 -20.46
C ARG A 83 8.14 8.32 -20.35
N LEU A 84 7.49 8.27 -19.18
CA LEU A 84 6.26 7.52 -18.98
C LEU A 84 5.12 8.02 -19.87
N VAL A 85 4.93 9.34 -19.97
CA VAL A 85 3.89 9.95 -20.82
C VAL A 85 4.12 9.60 -22.29
N GLU A 86 5.35 9.78 -22.78
CA GLU A 86 5.75 9.39 -24.15
C GLU A 86 5.45 7.91 -24.40
N THR A 87 5.87 7.05 -23.47
CA THR A 87 5.69 5.60 -23.56
C THR A 87 4.22 5.21 -23.60
N ILE A 88 3.37 5.81 -22.76
CA ILE A 88 1.92 5.53 -22.79
C ILE A 88 1.32 5.97 -24.12
N GLY A 89 1.77 7.10 -24.67
CA GLY A 89 1.37 7.56 -26.01
C GLY A 89 1.75 6.55 -27.10
N GLU A 90 3.01 6.09 -27.10
CA GLU A 90 3.50 5.07 -28.04
C GLU A 90 2.73 3.76 -27.93
N VAL A 91 2.47 3.28 -26.71
CA VAL A 91 1.69 2.06 -26.48
C VAL A 91 0.24 2.22 -26.96
N ALA A 92 -0.38 3.37 -26.72
CA ALA A 92 -1.74 3.64 -27.19
C ALA A 92 -1.83 3.69 -28.72
N THR A 93 -0.87 4.35 -29.38
CA THR A 93 -0.75 4.36 -30.85
C THR A 93 -0.51 2.97 -31.41
N LEU A 94 0.41 2.20 -30.81
CA LEU A 94 0.71 0.83 -31.21
C LEU A 94 -0.55 -0.05 -31.16
N LEU A 95 -1.36 0.11 -30.11
CA LEU A 95 -2.59 -0.65 -29.90
C LEU A 95 -3.80 -0.08 -30.66
N ASP A 96 -3.66 1.02 -31.42
CA ASP A 96 -4.76 1.70 -32.11
C ASP A 96 -5.96 1.99 -31.18
N THR A 97 -5.68 2.59 -30.02
CA THR A 97 -6.68 2.95 -29.01
C THR A 97 -6.22 4.15 -28.17
N THR A 98 -7.04 4.53 -27.19
CA THR A 98 -6.73 5.63 -26.27
C THR A 98 -6.43 5.10 -24.85
N PRO A 99 -5.56 5.77 -24.06
CA PRO A 99 -5.16 5.30 -22.74
C PRO A 99 -6.31 5.09 -21.74
N ASP A 100 -7.42 5.84 -21.88
CA ASP A 100 -8.60 5.73 -21.03
C ASP A 100 -9.39 4.43 -21.25
N ARG A 101 -9.23 3.80 -22.42
CA ARG A 101 -9.87 2.51 -22.77
C ARG A 101 -9.03 1.31 -22.34
N LEU A 102 -7.84 1.53 -21.78
CA LEU A 102 -6.91 0.51 -21.35
C LEU A 102 -6.98 0.34 -19.83
N SER A 103 -7.89 -0.52 -19.37
CA SER A 103 -8.13 -0.77 -17.95
C SER A 103 -6.97 -1.52 -17.30
N LEU A 104 -6.47 -1.02 -16.17
CA LEU A 104 -5.40 -1.64 -15.39
C LEU A 104 -5.97 -2.77 -14.51
N HIS A 105 -5.26 -3.88 -14.48
CA HIS A 105 -5.54 -5.03 -13.62
C HIS A 105 -4.40 -5.32 -12.65
N ASN A 106 -3.17 -5.02 -13.07
CA ASN A 106 -2.00 -5.01 -12.21
C ASN A 106 -1.12 -3.81 -12.57
N VAL A 107 -0.45 -3.25 -11.55
CA VAL A 107 0.54 -2.20 -11.71
C VAL A 107 1.69 -2.46 -10.77
N GLU A 108 2.91 -2.42 -11.27
CA GLU A 108 4.14 -2.41 -10.49
C GLU A 108 4.77 -1.03 -10.58
N PHE A 109 5.16 -0.51 -9.43
CA PHE A 109 5.82 0.77 -9.31
C PHE A 109 6.90 0.67 -8.25
N GLY A 110 7.98 1.42 -8.44
CA GLY A 110 9.15 1.34 -7.60
C GLY A 110 10.22 2.36 -7.96
N VAL A 111 11.30 2.31 -7.20
CA VAL A 111 12.45 3.21 -7.36
C VAL A 111 13.76 2.43 -7.35
N ASN A 112 14.71 2.92 -8.15
CA ASN A 112 16.11 2.52 -8.12
C ASN A 112 16.86 3.61 -7.35
N ILE A 113 17.44 3.29 -6.20
CA ILE A 113 18.24 4.23 -5.41
C ILE A 113 19.68 3.77 -5.31
N LEU A 114 20.60 4.72 -5.24
CA LEU A 114 22.02 4.47 -5.06
C LEU A 114 22.31 4.40 -3.57
N LEU A 115 23.00 3.33 -3.15
CA LEU A 115 23.47 3.18 -1.78
C LEU A 115 24.99 3.32 -1.72
N ASP A 116 25.50 3.91 -0.64
CA ASP A 116 26.96 4.00 -0.43
C ASP A 116 27.58 2.62 -0.18
N THR A 117 26.79 1.68 0.31
CA THR A 117 27.19 0.30 0.55
C THR A 117 26.49 -0.68 -0.40
N SER A 118 26.98 -1.92 -0.46
CA SER A 118 26.38 -2.96 -1.29
C SER A 118 24.90 -3.17 -0.92
N PRO A 119 23.96 -3.22 -1.88
CA PRO A 119 22.56 -3.45 -1.60
C PRO A 119 22.30 -4.74 -0.82
N SER A 120 23.04 -5.82 -1.11
CA SER A 120 22.99 -7.05 -0.31
C SER A 120 23.27 -6.85 1.19
N LYS A 121 24.18 -5.94 1.59
CA LYS A 121 24.42 -5.64 3.02
C LYS A 121 23.23 -4.93 3.65
N PHE A 122 22.59 -4.00 2.93
CA PHE A 122 21.34 -3.38 3.39
C PHE A 122 20.23 -4.42 3.50
N LEU A 123 20.11 -5.32 2.52
CA LEU A 123 19.13 -6.39 2.54
C LEU A 123 19.29 -7.30 3.74
N ASP A 124 20.52 -7.60 4.21
CA ASP A 124 20.76 -8.45 5.38
C ASP A 124 20.09 -7.89 6.64
N ASN A 125 20.03 -6.56 6.75
CA ASN A 125 19.40 -5.82 7.83
C ASN A 125 17.85 -5.79 7.76
N VAL A 126 17.24 -6.13 6.62
CA VAL A 126 15.78 -6.17 6.48
C VAL A 126 15.23 -7.52 6.96
N LEU A 127 14.60 -7.52 8.13
CA LEU A 127 14.21 -8.73 8.86
C LEU A 127 12.84 -9.25 8.41
N ASN A 128 11.84 -8.36 8.38
CA ASN A 128 10.45 -8.70 8.12
C ASN A 128 9.74 -7.57 7.37
N TYR A 129 8.62 -7.90 6.74
CA TYR A 129 7.61 -6.93 6.33
C TYR A 129 6.32 -7.24 7.07
N ARG A 130 5.80 -6.28 7.84
CA ARG A 130 4.60 -6.47 8.67
C ARG A 130 4.62 -7.80 9.45
N TYR A 131 5.78 -8.12 10.03
CA TYR A 131 6.02 -9.30 10.86
C TYR A 131 6.03 -10.66 10.13
N GLU A 132 6.03 -10.65 8.80
CA GLU A 132 6.18 -11.87 7.99
C GLU A 132 7.61 -12.01 7.46
N LEU A 133 8.08 -13.25 7.34
CA LEU A 133 9.39 -13.56 6.76
C LEU A 133 9.36 -13.37 5.23
N PRO A 134 10.48 -12.94 4.62
CA PRO A 134 10.57 -12.86 3.17
C PRO A 134 10.72 -14.24 2.54
N ASP A 135 10.23 -14.40 1.30
CA ASP A 135 10.83 -15.38 0.40
C ASP A 135 12.13 -14.79 -0.14
N VAL A 136 13.21 -15.57 -0.10
CA VAL A 136 14.52 -15.16 -0.60
C VAL A 136 14.82 -15.86 -1.92
N ARG A 137 15.26 -15.10 -2.92
CA ARG A 137 15.72 -15.62 -4.22
C ARG A 137 17.11 -15.11 -4.50
N THR A 138 18.07 -16.00 -4.71
CA THR A 138 19.45 -15.65 -5.05
C THR A 138 19.61 -15.48 -6.55
N PHE A 139 20.44 -14.53 -6.95
CA PHE A 139 20.89 -14.38 -8.33
C PHE A 139 22.21 -15.13 -8.50
N GLY A 140 22.48 -15.70 -9.69
CA GLY A 140 23.69 -16.46 -10.00
C GLY A 140 25.03 -15.69 -9.91
N GLY A 141 25.02 -14.46 -9.37
CA GLY A 141 26.19 -13.60 -9.14
C GLY A 141 26.35 -13.13 -7.69
N GLY A 142 25.70 -13.80 -6.73
CA GLY A 142 25.90 -13.57 -5.28
C GLY A 142 25.03 -12.47 -4.64
N GLY A 143 24.20 -11.77 -5.41
CA GLY A 143 23.15 -10.91 -4.87
C GLY A 143 21.84 -11.66 -4.67
N TYR A 144 20.86 -11.02 -4.04
CA TYR A 144 19.56 -11.65 -3.83
C TYR A 144 18.40 -10.65 -3.77
N GLN A 145 17.20 -11.21 -3.78
CA GLN A 145 15.90 -10.55 -3.65
C GLN A 145 15.18 -11.09 -2.42
N LYS A 146 14.56 -10.18 -1.66
CA LYS A 146 13.55 -10.49 -0.65
C LYS A 146 12.19 -10.06 -1.18
N GLN A 147 11.18 -10.89 -1.02
CA GLN A 147 9.80 -10.57 -1.43
C GLN A 147 8.77 -10.99 -0.39
N TRP A 148 7.65 -10.27 -0.35
CA TRP A 148 6.51 -10.58 0.53
C TRP A 148 5.20 -10.52 -0.24
N GLN A 149 4.57 -11.68 -0.41
CA GLN A 149 3.27 -11.79 -1.07
C GLN A 149 2.14 -11.43 -0.09
N ARG A 150 1.31 -10.46 -0.47
CA ARG A 150 0.09 -10.08 0.22
C ARG A 150 -1.13 -10.43 -0.63
N GLN A 151 -2.33 -10.32 -0.05
CA GLN A 151 -3.57 -10.73 -0.74
C GLN A 151 -3.85 -9.94 -2.03
N SER A 152 -3.41 -8.68 -2.10
CA SER A 152 -3.69 -7.75 -3.21
C SER A 152 -2.46 -7.04 -3.76
N TYR A 153 -1.28 -7.30 -3.20
CA TYR A 153 -0.03 -6.72 -3.67
C TYR A 153 1.18 -7.59 -3.29
N LEU A 154 2.34 -7.26 -3.85
CA LEU A 154 3.62 -7.90 -3.59
C LEU A 154 4.64 -6.80 -3.33
N VAL A 155 5.46 -6.96 -2.29
CA VAL A 155 6.60 -6.09 -2.02
C VAL A 155 7.87 -6.81 -2.46
N LYS A 156 8.76 -6.14 -3.20
CA LYS A 156 10.06 -6.69 -3.60
C LYS A 156 11.16 -5.71 -3.29
N ILE A 157 12.24 -6.23 -2.73
CA ILE A 157 13.47 -5.48 -2.50
C ILE A 157 14.65 -6.31 -2.95
N TYR A 158 15.58 -5.74 -3.71
CA TYR A 158 16.68 -6.55 -4.24
C TYR A 158 17.90 -5.76 -4.68
N ASP A 159 18.99 -6.51 -4.80
CA ASP A 159 20.28 -6.04 -5.29
C ASP A 159 20.25 -5.95 -6.84
N LYS A 160 19.80 -4.80 -7.35
CA LYS A 160 19.71 -4.53 -8.80
C LYS A 160 21.09 -4.47 -9.43
N LYS A 161 22.10 -4.02 -8.68
CA LYS A 161 23.52 -4.09 -9.09
C LYS A 161 23.88 -5.50 -9.51
N ARG A 162 23.66 -6.49 -8.65
CA ARG A 162 24.01 -7.89 -8.94
C ARG A 162 23.09 -8.54 -9.96
N GLN A 163 21.81 -8.18 -9.98
CA GLN A 163 20.86 -8.69 -10.99
C GLN A 163 21.30 -8.29 -12.41
N CYS A 164 21.69 -7.04 -12.61
CA CYS A 164 22.02 -6.48 -13.93
C CYS A 164 23.53 -6.29 -14.17
N ARG A 165 24.39 -6.78 -13.26
CA ARG A 165 25.87 -6.63 -13.31
C ARG A 165 26.34 -5.17 -13.47
N LEU A 166 25.73 -4.26 -12.71
CA LEU A 166 26.05 -2.83 -12.76
C LEU A 166 27.32 -2.51 -11.95
N ASN A 167 27.96 -1.39 -12.29
CA ASN A 167 29.13 -0.89 -11.56
C ASN A 167 28.75 -0.13 -10.27
N THR A 168 27.52 0.36 -10.19
CA THR A 168 27.01 1.15 -9.06
C THR A 168 26.11 0.31 -8.15
N ASN A 169 26.04 0.68 -6.88
CA ASN A 169 25.25 -0.01 -5.83
C ASN A 169 23.76 0.34 -5.92
N VAL A 170 23.11 -0.11 -7.00
CA VAL A 170 21.68 0.12 -7.21
C VAL A 170 20.87 -0.85 -6.37
N PHE A 171 20.11 -0.32 -5.43
CA PHE A 171 19.06 -1.01 -4.68
C PHE A 171 17.70 -0.69 -5.31
N ARG A 172 16.84 -1.70 -5.41
CA ARG A 172 15.49 -1.52 -5.95
C ARG A 172 14.42 -1.87 -4.93
N PHE A 173 13.45 -0.97 -4.82
CA PHE A 173 12.27 -1.10 -3.97
C PHE A 173 10.99 -1.00 -4.82
N GLU A 174 10.19 -2.07 -4.84
CA GLU A 174 9.00 -2.19 -5.69
C GLU A 174 7.76 -2.63 -4.90
N VAL A 175 6.62 -2.11 -5.32
CA VAL A 175 5.29 -2.59 -4.97
C VAL A 175 4.55 -2.97 -6.24
N LYS A 176 4.08 -4.21 -6.32
CA LYS A 176 3.20 -4.70 -7.39
C LYS A 176 1.80 -4.90 -6.86
N ALA A 177 0.87 -4.02 -7.23
CA ALA A 177 -0.56 -4.26 -7.04
C ALA A 177 -1.00 -5.42 -7.92
N THR A 178 -1.38 -6.54 -7.30
CA THR A 178 -1.91 -7.73 -7.99
C THR A 178 -3.43 -7.70 -8.12
N LYS A 179 -4.08 -6.88 -7.30
CA LYS A 179 -5.50 -6.55 -7.41
C LYS A 179 -5.66 -5.05 -7.25
N MET A 180 -6.31 -4.39 -8.20
CA MET A 180 -6.49 -2.93 -8.19
C MET A 180 -7.22 -2.38 -6.98
N LYS A 181 -7.94 -3.22 -6.21
CA LYS A 181 -8.50 -2.83 -4.90
C LYS A 181 -7.45 -2.28 -3.93
N HIS A 182 -6.17 -2.65 -4.08
CA HIS A 182 -5.09 -2.10 -3.27
C HIS A 182 -4.85 -0.62 -3.53
N LEU A 183 -5.15 -0.15 -4.75
CA LEU A 183 -4.95 1.23 -5.20
C LEU A 183 -6.29 1.99 -5.29
N ALA A 184 -7.33 1.51 -4.60
CA ALA A 184 -8.68 2.09 -4.69
C ALA A 184 -8.70 3.57 -4.29
N GLU A 185 -7.98 3.94 -3.22
CA GLU A 185 -7.89 5.32 -2.72
C GLU A 185 -7.05 6.23 -3.63
N VAL A 186 -6.18 5.65 -4.47
CA VAL A 186 -5.39 6.42 -5.43
C VAL A 186 -6.22 6.77 -6.67
N GLU A 187 -7.23 5.94 -6.97
CA GLU A 187 -8.10 6.03 -8.14
C GLU A 187 -7.36 5.84 -9.47
N VAL A 188 -6.42 4.90 -9.50
CA VAL A 188 -5.76 4.43 -10.72
C VAL A 188 -6.53 3.21 -11.25
N ARG A 189 -7.19 3.38 -12.38
CA ARG A 189 -8.07 2.38 -13.02
C ARG A 189 -7.69 2.12 -14.48
N THR A 190 -7.13 3.09 -15.19
CA THR A 190 -6.75 2.99 -16.61
C THR A 190 -5.34 3.52 -16.85
N LEU A 191 -4.76 3.29 -18.03
CA LEU A 191 -3.47 3.91 -18.37
C LEU A 191 -3.53 5.43 -18.39
N ALA A 192 -4.66 6.03 -18.76
CA ALA A 192 -4.84 7.49 -18.69
C ALA A 192 -4.62 8.02 -17.27
N ASP A 193 -4.98 7.26 -16.22
CA ASP A 193 -4.76 7.68 -14.84
C ASP A 193 -3.28 7.77 -14.46
N LEU A 194 -2.39 7.09 -15.18
CA LEU A 194 -0.94 7.21 -14.98
C LEU A 194 -0.35 8.48 -15.62
N LEU A 195 -1.14 9.20 -16.43
CA LEU A 195 -0.79 10.53 -16.95
C LEU A 195 -1.09 11.65 -15.95
N ASP A 196 -1.76 11.35 -14.83
CA ASP A 196 -1.98 12.33 -13.75
C ASP A 196 -0.85 12.25 -12.73
N VAL A 197 0.02 13.25 -12.74
CA VAL A 197 1.16 13.32 -11.80
C VAL A 197 0.70 13.29 -10.34
N SER A 198 -0.49 13.79 -10.02
CA SER A 198 -1.02 13.76 -8.65
C SER A 198 -1.33 12.33 -8.19
N LYS A 199 -1.78 11.46 -9.10
CA LYS A 199 -1.98 10.03 -8.83
C LYS A 199 -0.64 9.32 -8.66
N LEU A 200 0.36 9.68 -9.47
CA LEU A 200 1.72 9.16 -9.32
C LEU A 200 2.36 9.57 -7.98
N GLN A 201 2.14 10.80 -7.53
CA GLN A 201 2.58 11.26 -6.20
C GLN A 201 1.96 10.42 -5.08
N ARG A 202 0.66 10.09 -5.20
CA ARG A 202 -0.03 9.18 -4.25
C ARG A 202 0.54 7.75 -4.30
N LEU A 203 0.92 7.23 -5.47
CA LEU A 203 1.66 5.96 -5.56
C LEU A 203 3.03 6.05 -4.85
N GLY A 204 3.71 7.19 -4.96
CA GLY A 204 4.90 7.50 -4.19
C GLY A 204 4.67 7.44 -2.67
N GLY A 205 3.54 7.98 -2.20
CA GLY A 205 3.09 7.84 -0.81
C GLY A 205 2.94 6.37 -0.39
N ILE A 206 2.37 5.53 -1.25
CA ILE A 206 2.26 4.08 -0.99
C ILE A 206 3.64 3.42 -0.89
N LEU A 207 4.63 3.83 -1.69
CA LEU A 207 6.01 3.35 -1.53
C LEU A 207 6.56 3.70 -0.14
N CYS A 208 6.42 4.95 0.30
CA CYS A 208 6.83 5.38 1.63
C CYS A 208 6.14 4.59 2.76
N GLU A 209 4.81 4.42 2.67
CA GLU A 209 4.05 3.62 3.65
C GLU A 209 4.46 2.15 3.66
N THR A 210 4.75 1.60 2.48
CA THR A 210 5.21 0.21 2.34
C THR A 210 6.61 0.06 2.92
N TYR A 211 7.51 1.01 2.69
CA TYR A 211 8.83 1.04 3.30
C TYR A 211 8.74 1.10 4.83
N ASN A 212 7.84 1.92 5.37
CA ASN A 212 7.58 1.99 6.80
C ASN A 212 7.07 0.66 7.39
N GLY A 213 6.44 -0.19 6.58
CA GLY A 213 6.05 -1.54 6.98
C GLY A 213 7.22 -2.52 7.17
N LEU A 214 8.42 -2.21 6.66
CA LEU A 214 9.63 -3.01 6.86
C LEU A 214 10.13 -2.86 8.30
N LEU A 215 10.57 -3.99 8.86
CA LEU A 215 11.37 -4.02 10.07
C LEU A 215 12.84 -4.15 9.66
N ILE A 216 13.61 -3.12 9.99
CA ILE A 216 15.01 -2.97 9.59
C ILE A 216 15.82 -2.88 10.88
N GLY A 217 16.75 -3.82 11.05
CA GLY A 217 17.75 -3.78 12.11
C GLY A 217 19.04 -3.16 11.62
N GLU A 218 20.04 -3.18 12.49
CA GLU A 218 21.43 -2.89 12.16
C GLU A 218 22.29 -3.80 13.05
N ASN A 219 23.50 -4.15 12.60
CA ASN A 219 24.46 -4.85 13.46
C ASN A 219 25.15 -3.82 14.36
N LEU A 220 24.85 -3.83 15.65
CA LEU A 220 25.23 -2.79 16.61
C LEU A 220 26.21 -3.35 17.65
N ASP A 221 27.10 -2.50 18.14
CA ASP A 221 27.86 -2.81 19.35
C ASP A 221 26.90 -2.78 20.56
N THR A 222 26.78 -3.92 21.25
CA THR A 222 25.91 -4.08 22.40
C THR A 222 26.56 -3.68 23.72
N VAL A 223 27.88 -3.49 23.76
CA VAL A 223 28.62 -3.10 24.98
C VAL A 223 28.08 -1.82 25.65
N PRO A 224 27.75 -0.73 24.92
CA PRO A 224 27.21 0.48 25.54
C PRO A 224 25.74 0.37 25.98
N MET A 225 25.06 -0.75 25.67
CA MET A 225 23.63 -0.91 25.95
C MET A 225 23.37 -1.30 27.40
N THR A 226 22.27 -0.79 27.97
CA THR A 226 21.76 -1.31 29.24
C THR A 226 21.19 -2.73 29.06
N ARG A 227 21.19 -3.55 30.13
CA ARG A 227 20.62 -4.92 30.06
C ARG A 227 19.19 -4.99 29.48
N PRO A 228 18.27 -4.05 29.78
CA PRO A 228 16.96 -4.03 29.13
C PRO A 228 17.01 -3.73 27.64
N GLU A 229 17.83 -2.77 27.20
CA GLU A 229 18.01 -2.41 25.78
C GLU A 229 18.60 -3.58 25.00
N GLN A 230 19.66 -4.20 25.53
CA GLN A 230 20.30 -5.36 24.91
C GLN A 230 19.29 -6.51 24.68
N ARG A 231 18.45 -6.84 25.68
CA ARG A 231 17.41 -7.87 25.52
C ARG A 231 16.36 -7.51 24.47
N ILE A 232 16.01 -6.23 24.32
CA ILE A 232 15.09 -5.77 23.29
C ILE A 232 15.75 -5.91 21.91
N TYR A 233 17.01 -5.49 21.80
CA TYR A 233 17.79 -5.58 20.57
C TYR A 233 17.97 -7.03 20.11
N GLU A 234 18.46 -7.91 20.96
CA GLU A 234 18.69 -9.32 20.63
C GLU A 234 17.41 -10.03 20.19
N ARG A 235 16.28 -9.77 20.87
CA ARG A 235 14.97 -10.28 20.45
C ARG A 235 14.52 -9.69 19.13
N GLY A 236 14.68 -8.38 18.95
CA GLY A 236 14.26 -7.68 17.76
C GLY A 236 15.09 -8.00 16.52
N MET A 237 16.37 -8.36 16.68
CA MET A 237 17.22 -8.85 15.59
C MET A 237 16.84 -10.26 15.12
N ASN A 238 16.09 -11.02 15.92
CA ASN A 238 15.60 -12.34 15.51
C ASN A 238 14.31 -12.21 14.68
N PRO A 239 14.33 -12.52 13.37
CA PRO A 239 13.13 -12.39 12.53
C PRO A 239 12.02 -13.39 12.90
N ASN A 240 12.36 -14.53 13.52
CA ASN A 240 11.36 -15.50 14.00
C ASN A 240 10.57 -14.97 15.19
N PHE A 241 11.19 -14.14 16.04
CA PHE A 241 10.49 -13.51 17.18
C PHE A 241 9.28 -12.70 16.70
N TRP A 242 9.43 -11.92 15.62
CA TRP A 242 8.33 -11.12 15.07
C TRP A 242 7.23 -11.95 14.44
N ARG A 243 7.61 -13.00 13.70
CA ARG A 243 6.67 -13.95 13.09
C ARG A 243 5.78 -14.60 14.17
N ASP A 244 6.41 -15.08 15.23
CA ASP A 244 5.74 -15.88 16.27
C ASP A 244 4.98 -15.02 17.29
N LEU A 245 5.27 -13.71 17.33
CA LEU A 245 4.60 -12.78 18.22
C LEU A 245 3.19 -12.47 17.70
N ASN A 246 2.15 -13.16 18.16
CA ASN A 246 0.79 -12.98 17.64
C ASN A 246 -0.03 -11.85 18.28
N ASP A 247 0.41 -11.33 19.43
CA ASP A 247 -0.32 -10.27 20.14
C ASP A 247 0.00 -8.87 19.58
N ARG A 248 -1.03 -8.14 19.13
CA ARG A 248 -0.87 -6.81 18.53
C ARG A 248 -0.27 -5.77 19.48
N LYS A 249 -0.64 -5.79 20.77
CA LYS A 249 -0.12 -4.79 21.73
C LYS A 249 1.36 -5.04 21.99
N LYS A 250 1.76 -6.31 22.14
CA LYS A 250 3.16 -6.72 22.26
C LYS A 250 3.94 -6.36 21.00
N ARG A 251 3.41 -6.62 19.80
CA ARG A 251 4.06 -6.21 18.53
C ARG A 251 4.42 -4.74 18.53
N ASN A 252 3.45 -3.87 18.81
CA ASN A 252 3.68 -2.43 18.83
C ASN A 252 4.71 -2.04 19.90
N TYR A 253 4.58 -2.57 21.11
CA TYR A 253 5.50 -2.31 22.21
C TYR A 253 6.95 -2.72 21.89
N TYR A 254 7.15 -3.92 21.36
CA TYR A 254 8.50 -4.39 21.03
C TYR A 254 9.06 -3.64 19.83
N ARG A 255 8.23 -3.35 18.83
CA ARG A 255 8.64 -2.61 17.64
C ARG A 255 9.12 -1.21 17.99
N GLU A 256 8.34 -0.46 18.74
CA GLU A 256 8.69 0.90 19.17
C GLU A 256 10.02 0.91 19.92
N ARG A 257 10.22 -0.01 20.88
CA ARG A 257 11.46 -0.08 21.65
C ARG A 257 12.65 -0.56 20.83
N PHE A 258 12.43 -1.51 19.93
CA PHE A 258 13.49 -1.99 19.04
C PHE A 258 13.95 -0.87 18.11
N GLU A 259 13.02 -0.17 17.48
CA GLU A 259 13.32 0.99 16.63
C GLU A 259 14.03 2.10 17.43
N GLN A 260 13.65 2.36 18.69
CA GLN A 260 14.37 3.30 19.57
C GLN A 260 15.82 2.87 19.85
N VAL A 261 16.06 1.58 20.10
CA VAL A 261 17.42 1.07 20.34
C VAL A 261 18.26 1.18 19.06
N VAL A 262 17.71 0.79 17.91
CA VAL A 262 18.40 0.93 16.62
C VAL A 262 18.70 2.40 16.31
N GLN A 263 17.75 3.31 16.54
CA GLN A 263 17.97 4.73 16.33
C GLN A 263 19.04 5.32 17.26
N LYS A 264 19.11 4.85 18.51
CA LYS A 264 20.04 5.38 19.51
C LYS A 264 21.49 4.96 19.27
N TYR A 265 21.72 3.73 18.80
CA TYR A 265 23.07 3.16 18.68
C TYR A 265 23.49 2.89 17.22
N GLY A 266 22.56 2.96 16.26
CA GLY A 266 22.82 2.72 14.84
C GLY A 266 23.24 3.95 14.06
N SER A 267 23.51 3.76 12.77
CA SER A 267 23.96 4.82 11.88
C SER A 267 22.83 5.63 11.24
N GLY A 268 21.57 5.28 11.50
CA GLY A 268 20.40 5.89 10.84
C GLY A 268 20.13 5.33 9.45
N LEU A 269 20.51 4.06 9.20
CA LEU A 269 20.42 3.43 7.88
C LEU A 269 18.98 3.43 7.36
N ARG A 270 18.03 3.17 8.24
CA ARG A 270 16.59 3.16 7.94
C ARG A 270 16.13 4.53 7.43
N GLU A 271 16.50 5.60 8.14
CA GLU A 271 16.13 6.97 7.83
C GLU A 271 16.75 7.40 6.50
N THR A 272 18.05 7.16 6.30
CA THR A 272 18.77 7.49 5.06
C THR A 272 18.13 6.84 3.85
N VAL A 273 17.86 5.53 3.89
CA VAL A 273 17.26 4.81 2.76
C VAL A 273 15.81 5.28 2.51
N GLY A 274 15.06 5.58 3.58
CA GLY A 274 13.72 6.15 3.46
C GLY A 274 13.72 7.52 2.78
N GLN A 275 14.67 8.37 3.12
CA GLN A 275 14.87 9.67 2.48
C GLN A 275 15.24 9.52 1.00
N LEU A 276 16.18 8.63 0.67
CA LEU A 276 16.56 8.34 -0.73
C LEU A 276 15.37 7.86 -1.57
N ILE A 277 14.45 7.08 -1.00
CA ILE A 277 13.21 6.66 -1.68
C ILE A 277 12.33 7.87 -1.99
N ALA A 278 12.06 8.75 -1.00
CA ALA A 278 11.27 9.96 -1.21
C ALA A 278 11.89 10.88 -2.26
N GLU A 279 13.20 11.13 -2.14
CA GLU A 279 13.94 11.98 -3.07
C GLU A 279 13.90 11.43 -4.49
N LYS A 280 14.08 10.11 -4.66
CA LYS A 280 14.01 9.48 -5.99
C LYS A 280 12.59 9.51 -6.56
N VAL A 281 11.55 9.35 -5.74
CA VAL A 281 10.17 9.58 -6.21
C VAL A 281 10.00 11.02 -6.71
N GLY A 282 10.45 12.00 -5.92
CA GLY A 282 10.41 13.40 -6.31
C GLY A 282 11.15 13.67 -7.61
N GLU A 283 12.37 13.16 -7.75
CA GLU A 283 13.20 13.24 -8.97
C GLU A 283 12.48 12.68 -10.20
N LEU A 284 11.93 11.46 -10.12
CA LEU A 284 11.26 10.81 -11.24
C LEU A 284 9.97 11.53 -11.66
N LEU A 285 9.34 12.26 -10.74
CA LEU A 285 8.10 12.99 -10.98
C LEU A 285 8.30 14.48 -11.27
N LYS A 286 9.55 14.98 -11.29
CA LYS A 286 9.84 16.34 -11.74
C LYS A 286 9.38 16.50 -13.19
N SER A 287 8.41 17.39 -13.39
CA SER A 287 8.07 17.86 -14.73
C SER A 287 9.17 18.84 -15.17
N SER A 288 10.28 18.35 -15.71
CA SER A 288 11.07 19.18 -16.62
C SER A 288 10.15 19.49 -17.81
N ASP A 289 9.91 20.77 -18.06
CA ASP A 289 8.91 21.33 -18.98
C ASP A 289 8.53 20.42 -20.15
N VAL A 290 7.44 19.66 -19.99
CA VAL A 290 6.77 18.99 -21.10
C VAL A 290 6.14 20.09 -21.95
N LEU A 291 6.86 20.52 -23.00
CA LEU A 291 6.22 21.16 -24.14
C LEU A 291 5.45 20.05 -24.87
N PRO A 292 4.13 20.20 -25.07
CA PRO A 292 3.36 19.19 -25.80
C PRO A 292 3.94 19.07 -27.22
N ASP A 293 4.20 17.85 -27.67
CA ASP A 293 4.39 17.61 -29.11
C ASP A 293 3.06 17.93 -29.80
N PRO A 294 2.98 18.96 -30.67
CA PRO A 294 1.74 19.34 -31.35
C PRO A 294 1.19 18.23 -32.26
N LYS A 295 1.94 17.14 -32.50
CA LYS A 295 1.48 15.99 -33.29
C LYS A 295 0.68 14.97 -32.46
N ASN A 296 0.76 14.99 -31.13
CA ASN A 296 0.13 13.97 -30.30
C ASN A 296 -1.29 14.39 -29.85
N LYS A 297 -2.25 14.32 -30.78
CA LYS A 297 -3.66 14.71 -30.58
C LYS A 297 -4.44 13.81 -29.60
N ASN A 298 -3.84 12.71 -29.13
CA ASN A 298 -4.51 11.65 -28.35
C ASN A 298 -4.29 11.73 -26.83
N LEU A 299 -3.47 12.66 -26.34
CA LEU A 299 -3.19 12.79 -24.90
C LEU A 299 -4.16 13.82 -24.29
N GLY A 300 -5.08 13.33 -23.46
CA GLY A 300 -5.97 14.17 -22.65
C GLY A 300 -5.21 15.06 -21.65
N HIS A 301 -5.93 16.03 -21.11
CA HIS A 301 -5.48 17.13 -20.24
C HIS A 301 -4.34 16.77 -19.26
N PHE A 302 -3.17 17.39 -19.41
CA PHE A 302 -2.05 17.27 -18.46
C PHE A 302 -2.32 18.07 -17.18
N THR A 303 -1.93 17.55 -16.02
CA THR A 303 -1.96 18.26 -14.73
C THR A 303 -0.54 18.61 -14.28
N ARG A 304 -0.33 19.86 -13.82
CA ARG A 304 0.89 20.29 -13.11
C ARG A 304 0.64 20.22 -11.60
N SER A 305 1.54 19.61 -10.84
CA SER A 305 1.50 19.60 -9.37
C SER A 305 2.88 19.91 -8.79
N ASN A 306 2.97 20.98 -8.00
CA ASN A 306 4.22 21.44 -7.37
C ASN A 306 4.43 20.89 -5.94
N LYS A 307 3.61 19.95 -5.46
CA LYS A 307 3.79 19.35 -4.11
C LYS A 307 4.72 18.14 -4.17
N GLY A 308 5.82 18.19 -3.42
CA GLY A 308 6.76 17.07 -3.27
C GLY A 308 6.14 15.90 -2.49
N VAL A 309 6.69 14.69 -2.67
CA VAL A 309 6.34 13.51 -1.88
C VAL A 309 7.22 13.47 -0.65
N GLU A 310 6.62 13.54 0.54
CA GLU A 310 7.33 13.40 1.82
C GLU A 310 7.14 11.97 2.35
N CYS A 311 8.24 11.23 2.55
CA CYS A 311 8.19 10.03 3.37
C CYS A 311 8.18 10.44 4.86
N PRO A 312 7.30 9.86 5.70
CA PRO A 312 7.33 10.15 7.13
C PRO A 312 8.67 9.71 7.74
N THR A 313 9.35 10.60 8.46
CA THR A 313 10.35 10.22 9.46
C THR A 313 9.67 9.40 10.56
N SER A 314 10.42 8.50 11.19
CA SER A 314 9.94 7.41 12.03
C SER A 314 8.75 7.73 12.96
N SER A 315 7.80 6.78 13.00
CA SER A 315 6.54 6.77 13.77
C SER A 315 5.46 7.78 13.35
N PRO A 316 4.17 7.40 13.29
CA PRO A 316 3.09 8.35 13.07
C PRO A 316 2.95 9.26 14.30
N SER A 317 3.72 10.34 14.36
CA SER A 317 3.36 11.47 15.20
C SER A 317 2.12 12.11 14.58
N LEU A 318 0.98 11.91 15.24
CA LEU A 318 -0.27 12.61 14.95
C LEU A 318 -0.05 14.13 15.10
N LEU A 319 0.38 14.82 14.05
CA LEU A 319 0.30 16.28 14.02
C LEU A 319 -1.17 16.69 13.86
N PRO A 320 -1.70 17.58 14.72
CA PRO A 320 -3.09 18.01 14.64
C PRO A 320 -3.28 18.99 13.49
N VAL A 321 -4.32 18.75 12.70
CA VAL A 321 -4.98 19.79 11.90
C VAL A 321 -5.45 20.88 12.85
N SER A 322 -4.98 22.10 12.61
CA SER A 322 -5.36 23.32 13.31
C SER A 322 -6.78 23.72 12.92
N THR A 323 -7.75 23.32 13.74
CA THR A 323 -9.04 24.01 13.88
C THR A 323 -9.27 24.26 15.37
N THR A 324 -9.18 25.53 15.76
CA THR A 324 -9.36 25.99 17.15
C THR A 324 -10.83 25.89 17.54
N HIS A 325 -11.28 24.70 17.90
CA HIS A 325 -12.49 24.51 18.70
C HIS A 325 -12.08 24.02 20.10
N GLN A 326 -12.30 24.88 21.10
CA GLN A 326 -11.97 24.59 22.49
C GLN A 326 -12.79 23.39 22.99
N ARG A 327 -12.12 22.30 23.38
CA ARG A 327 -12.80 21.08 23.86
C ARG A 327 -13.22 21.28 25.32
N LEU A 328 -14.52 21.14 25.62
CA LEU A 328 -15.10 21.33 26.95
C LEU A 328 -15.65 20.02 27.54
N CYS A 329 -15.60 19.88 28.87
CA CYS A 329 -16.21 18.77 29.60
C CYS A 329 -17.74 18.78 29.44
N LYS A 330 -18.33 17.64 29.07
CA LYS A 330 -19.78 17.49 28.86
C LYS A 330 -20.64 17.82 30.09
N VAL A 331 -20.08 17.78 31.31
CA VAL A 331 -20.84 17.93 32.56
C VAL A 331 -20.62 19.28 33.24
N CYS A 332 -19.39 19.79 33.27
CA CYS A 332 -19.04 21.01 34.02
C CYS A 332 -18.51 22.14 33.14
N GLY A 333 -18.41 21.94 31.82
CA GLY A 333 -17.94 22.97 30.88
C GLY A 333 -16.46 23.33 30.97
N THR A 334 -15.69 22.73 31.87
CA THR A 334 -14.25 23.01 32.01
C THR A 334 -13.48 22.60 30.73
N PRO A 335 -12.52 23.42 30.24
CA PRO A 335 -11.66 23.03 29.13
C PRO A 335 -10.88 21.75 29.41
N ILE A 336 -10.85 20.84 28.45
CA ILE A 336 -10.21 19.52 28.54
C ILE A 336 -9.11 19.34 27.47
N GLU A 337 -8.49 20.44 27.05
CA GLU A 337 -7.42 20.41 26.04
C GLU A 337 -6.18 19.63 26.51
N HIS A 338 -5.86 19.73 27.80
CA HIS A 338 -4.81 18.96 28.47
C HIS A 338 -5.08 17.44 28.51
N ARG A 339 -6.28 17.01 28.15
CA ARG A 339 -6.69 15.60 28.17
C ARG A 339 -6.52 14.97 26.79
N ARG A 340 -6.44 13.64 26.77
CA ARG A 340 -6.40 12.82 25.54
C ARG A 340 -7.45 13.28 24.52
N ARG A 341 -7.16 13.17 23.22
CA ARG A 341 -8.01 13.68 22.11
C ARG A 341 -9.47 13.23 22.21
N ASN A 342 -9.70 12.05 22.78
CA ASN A 342 -11.02 11.38 22.88
C ASN A 342 -11.68 11.59 24.26
N ALA A 343 -11.09 12.39 25.14
CA ALA A 343 -11.64 12.64 26.46
C ALA A 343 -12.93 13.46 26.34
N VAL A 344 -13.97 13.04 27.08
CA VAL A 344 -15.29 13.68 27.10
C VAL A 344 -15.54 14.42 28.43
N PHE A 345 -14.82 14.04 29.48
CA PHE A 345 -14.98 14.57 30.85
C PHE A 345 -13.65 15.09 31.41
N CYS A 346 -13.74 16.03 32.36
CA CYS A 346 -12.60 16.51 33.14
C CYS A 346 -12.04 15.43 34.10
N GLU A 347 -10.97 15.75 34.83
CA GLU A 347 -10.31 14.85 35.78
C GLU A 347 -11.15 14.52 37.02
N GLN A 348 -12.12 15.36 37.33
CA GLN A 348 -12.97 15.16 38.49
C GLN A 348 -13.84 13.91 38.30
N LYS A 349 -13.61 12.90 39.14
CA LYS A 349 -14.37 11.65 39.17
C LYS A 349 -15.88 11.87 39.25
N LYS A 350 -16.31 12.95 39.91
CA LYS A 350 -17.73 13.37 40.03
C LYS A 350 -18.39 13.56 38.66
N CYS A 351 -17.70 14.17 37.68
CA CYS A 351 -18.27 14.44 36.36
C CYS A 351 -18.48 13.16 35.55
N ARG A 352 -17.51 12.24 35.56
CA ARG A 352 -17.66 10.92 34.94
C ARG A 352 -18.80 10.13 35.59
N ASN A 353 -18.87 10.13 36.91
CA ASN A 353 -19.89 9.41 37.67
C ASN A 353 -21.30 9.96 37.44
N ARG A 354 -21.45 11.28 37.29
CA ARG A 354 -22.75 11.92 37.04
C ARG A 354 -23.38 11.47 35.72
N ASP A 355 -22.57 11.13 34.73
CA ASP A 355 -23.01 10.61 33.44
C ASP A 355 -23.09 9.07 33.41
N SER A 356 -22.18 8.34 34.09
CA SER A 356 -22.21 6.87 34.11
C SER A 356 -23.23 6.26 35.07
N ASN A 357 -23.47 6.88 36.23
CA ASN A 357 -24.31 6.29 37.28
C ASN A 357 -25.78 6.18 36.87
N PRO A 358 -26.43 7.20 36.28
CA PRO A 358 -27.82 7.07 35.80
C PRO A 358 -27.97 5.94 34.78
N ARG A 359 -27.01 5.83 33.84
CA ARG A 359 -26.99 4.78 32.81
C ARG A 359 -26.83 3.39 33.41
N ASN A 360 -25.89 3.21 34.34
CA ASN A 360 -25.65 1.92 34.98
C ASN A 360 -26.77 1.51 35.94
N ASN A 361 -27.37 2.45 36.65
CA ASN A 361 -28.53 2.19 37.51
C ASN A 361 -29.76 1.79 36.67
N PHE A 362 -30.00 2.46 35.54
CA PHE A 362 -31.07 2.10 34.63
C PHE A 362 -30.87 0.69 34.04
N LYS A 363 -29.66 0.38 33.56
CA LYS A 363 -29.29 -0.98 33.11
C LYS A 363 -29.57 -2.04 34.16
N ARG A 364 -29.14 -1.79 35.40
CA ARG A 364 -29.32 -2.72 36.51
C ARG A 364 -30.80 -2.97 36.79
N ARG A 365 -31.63 -1.92 36.75
CA ARG A 365 -33.09 -2.05 36.93
C ARG A 365 -33.72 -2.88 35.82
N VAL A 366 -33.39 -2.60 34.56
CA VAL A 366 -33.91 -3.37 33.41
C VAL A 366 -33.51 -4.85 33.52
N TYR A 367 -32.24 -5.13 33.82
CA TYR A 367 -31.76 -6.51 33.99
C TYR A 367 -32.42 -7.24 35.16
N GLN A 368 -32.64 -6.55 36.28
CA GLN A 368 -33.35 -7.11 37.43
C GLN A 368 -34.81 -7.42 37.08
N SER A 369 -35.49 -6.53 36.36
CA SER A 369 -36.89 -6.75 35.95
C SER A 369 -37.04 -7.83 34.88
N MET A 370 -36.07 -7.99 33.97
CA MET A 370 -36.03 -9.09 33.00
C MET A 370 -35.82 -10.46 33.64
N ASN A 371 -35.11 -10.52 34.77
CA ASN A 371 -34.80 -11.76 35.48
C ASN A 371 -35.74 -12.04 36.67
N GLN A 372 -36.75 -11.19 36.89
CA GLN A 372 -37.81 -11.47 37.84
C GLN A 372 -38.92 -12.26 37.14
N THR A 373 -39.37 -13.36 37.77
CA THR A 373 -40.55 -14.09 37.34
C THR A 373 -41.79 -13.22 37.57
N VAL A 374 -42.27 -12.60 36.51
CA VAL A 374 -43.50 -11.78 36.49
C VAL A 374 -44.59 -12.52 35.73
N LEU A 375 -45.85 -12.25 36.08
CA LEU A 375 -47.04 -12.91 35.51
C LEU A 375 -47.24 -12.61 34.00
N PHE A 376 -46.59 -11.57 33.50
CA PHE A 376 -46.64 -11.09 32.11
C PHE A 376 -45.20 -10.89 31.61
N ASP A 377 -44.96 -11.11 30.32
CA ASP A 377 -43.63 -10.92 29.74
C ASP A 377 -43.19 -9.45 29.83
N PHE A 378 -41.93 -9.23 30.24
CA PHE A 378 -41.38 -7.89 30.48
C PHE A 378 -41.54 -6.96 29.27
N GLU A 379 -41.44 -7.51 28.05
CA GLU A 379 -41.56 -6.78 26.79
C GLU A 379 -42.98 -6.24 26.54
N GLU A 380 -44.01 -6.85 27.13
CA GLU A 380 -45.40 -6.41 26.97
C GLU A 380 -45.73 -5.19 27.83
N VAL A 381 -45.04 -5.02 28.96
CA VAL A 381 -45.34 -4.00 29.98
C VAL A 381 -44.31 -2.87 29.99
N PHE A 382 -43.07 -3.14 29.57
CA PHE A 382 -41.99 -2.16 29.60
C PHE A 382 -42.09 -1.15 28.45
N ARG A 383 -42.55 0.07 28.76
CA ARG A 383 -42.57 1.20 27.80
C ARG A 383 -41.49 2.22 28.15
N PRO A 384 -40.27 2.12 27.58
CA PRO A 384 -39.22 3.10 27.83
C PRO A 384 -39.53 4.43 27.13
N THR A 385 -39.19 5.53 27.79
CA THR A 385 -39.19 6.86 27.16
C THR A 385 -38.16 6.94 26.04
N GLU A 386 -38.30 7.91 25.13
CA GLU A 386 -37.39 8.09 24.00
C GLU A 386 -35.91 8.19 24.45
N HIS A 387 -35.64 8.98 25.49
CA HIS A 387 -34.32 9.07 26.10
C HIS A 387 -33.80 7.73 26.66
N GLN A 388 -34.69 6.88 27.21
CA GLN A 388 -34.32 5.56 27.71
C GLN A 388 -34.04 4.56 26.57
N ARG A 389 -34.72 4.69 25.43
CA ARG A 389 -34.43 3.89 24.22
C ARG A 389 -33.04 4.22 23.67
N GLU A 390 -32.68 5.49 23.58
CA GLU A 390 -31.33 5.91 23.14
C GLU A 390 -30.22 5.31 24.03
N LEU A 391 -30.45 5.26 25.34
CA LEU A 391 -29.52 4.63 26.29
C LEU A 391 -29.41 3.11 26.11
N LEU A 392 -30.46 2.44 25.63
CA LEU A 392 -30.49 1.00 25.31
C LEU A 392 -29.85 0.67 23.95
N VAL A 393 -29.96 1.56 22.96
CA VAL A 393 -29.32 1.38 21.64
C VAL A 393 -27.79 1.53 21.72
N GLN A 394 -27.27 2.43 22.57
CA GLN A 394 -25.82 2.53 22.80
C GLN A 394 -25.20 1.29 23.47
N LEU A 395 -26.04 0.41 24.02
CA LEU A 395 -25.69 -0.76 24.82
C LEU A 395 -25.55 -2.04 24.00
N SER A 396 -26.37 -2.23 22.97
CA SER A 396 -26.34 -3.40 22.08
C SER A 396 -25.01 -3.51 21.32
N SER A 397 -24.30 -2.39 21.14
CA SER A 397 -22.94 -2.37 20.58
C SER A 397 -21.85 -2.98 21.49
N ILE A 398 -22.13 -3.18 22.78
CA ILE A 398 -21.17 -3.69 23.79
C ILE A 398 -21.50 -5.13 24.22
N LEU A 399 -22.76 -5.56 24.10
CA LEU A 399 -23.23 -6.91 24.43
C LEU A 399 -23.55 -7.71 23.17
N GLY A 400 -22.57 -7.85 22.29
CA GLY A 400 -22.69 -8.74 21.14
C GLY A 400 -22.65 -10.21 21.57
N LYS A 401 -23.83 -10.82 21.73
CA LYS A 401 -24.21 -12.21 21.36
C LYS A 401 -25.50 -12.60 22.08
N HIS A 402 -26.64 -12.18 21.55
CA HIS A 402 -27.79 -13.05 21.34
C HIS A 402 -28.56 -12.51 20.11
N LYS A 403 -29.15 -13.45 19.37
CA LYS A 403 -29.67 -13.35 17.99
C LYS A 403 -30.44 -12.06 17.65
N PRO A 404 -30.44 -11.65 16.37
CA PRO A 404 -31.39 -10.63 15.91
C PRO A 404 -32.81 -11.18 16.11
N LEU A 405 -33.64 -10.41 16.79
CA LEU A 405 -35.08 -10.54 16.71
C LEU A 405 -35.53 -9.60 15.60
N ASP A 406 -36.10 -10.20 14.57
CA ASP A 406 -37.00 -9.59 13.59
C ASP A 406 -38.00 -10.70 13.20
N PRO A 407 -39.21 -10.35 12.75
CA PRO A 407 -39.63 -9.05 12.22
C PRO A 407 -40.47 -8.19 13.18
#